data_AF-A0AA41SI93-F1
#
_entry.id   AF-A0AA41SI93-F1
#
_cell.length_a   1.000
_cell.length_b   1.000
_cell.length_c   1.000
_cell.angle_alpha   90.00
_cell.angle_beta   90.00
_cell.angle_gamma   90.00
#
_symmetry.space_group_name_H-M   'P 1'
#
loop_
_entity.id
_entity.type
_entity.pdbx_description
1 polymer ?
#
loop_
_entity_poly.entity_id
_entity_poly.type
_entity_poly.pdbx_seq_one_letter_code
_entity_poly.pdbx_strand_id
1 'polypeptide(L)' 'PSVKSSGVCGKLYIAQPLDACSPLKNKINQTEAEGVLPFALIIRGGCTFEDKVRRAQIAGFKTAIVYDDEDGDALVA' A
#
# COMPACT_ATOMS: atom_id res chain seq x y z
N PRO A 1 2.37 -13.90 11.22
CA PRO A 1 1.97 -12.74 12.06
C PRO A 1 0.50 -12.88 12.50
N SER A 2 0.19 -12.60 13.77
CA SER A 2 -1.19 -12.61 14.25
C SER A 2 -1.92 -11.34 13.78
N VAL A 3 -3.00 -11.50 13.01
CA VAL A 3 -3.81 -10.37 12.54
C VAL A 3 -4.76 -9.99 13.66
N LYS A 4 -4.65 -8.75 14.16
CA LYS A 4 -5.57 -8.25 15.19
C LYS A 4 -6.97 -8.12 14.60
N SER A 5 -8.00 -8.57 15.34
CA SER A 5 -9.41 -8.48 14.92
C SER A 5 -9.99 -7.07 14.95
N SER A 6 -9.28 -6.10 15.52
CA SER A 6 -9.76 -4.73 15.72
C SER A 6 -9.84 -3.87 14.45
N GLY A 7 -9.47 -4.41 13.29
CA GLY A 7 -9.32 -3.63 12.06
C GLY A 7 -8.27 -2.53 12.17
N VAL A 8 -8.04 -1.81 11.07
CA VAL A 8 -7.14 -0.64 11.01
C VAL A 8 -7.77 0.40 10.10
N CYS A 9 -7.86 1.66 10.56
CA CYS A 9 -8.34 2.80 9.77
C CYS A 9 -7.17 3.75 9.46
N GLY A 10 -7.21 4.43 8.32
CA GLY A 10 -6.13 5.28 7.87
C GLY A 10 -6.47 6.08 6.61
N LYS A 11 -5.53 6.93 6.19
CA LYS A 11 -5.63 7.74 4.97
C LYS A 11 -4.93 7.02 3.83
N LEU A 12 -5.60 6.92 2.69
CA LEU A 12 -5.09 6.26 1.50
C LEU A 12 -4.27 7.23 0.64
N TYR A 13 -3.12 6.76 0.16
CA TYR A 13 -2.21 7.48 -0.73
C TYR A 13 -1.87 6.59 -1.90
N ILE A 14 -1.96 7.12 -3.12
CA ILE A 14 -1.51 6.41 -4.32
C ILE A 14 0.03 6.35 -4.30
N ALA A 15 0.61 5.16 -4.48
CA ALA A 15 2.06 4.99 -4.52
C ALA A 15 2.68 5.65 -5.75
N GLN A 16 3.91 6.17 -5.60
CA GLN A 16 4.68 6.72 -6.72
C GLN A 16 6.13 6.20 -6.69
N PRO A 17 6.55 5.30 -7.61
CA PRO A 17 5.78 4.73 -8.71
C PRO A 17 4.63 3.82 -8.24
N LEU A 18 3.62 3.66 -9.09
CA LEU A 18 2.35 2.99 -8.75
C LEU A 18 2.53 1.52 -8.40
N ASP A 19 3.49 0.86 -9.03
CA ASP A 19 3.85 -0.54 -8.81
C ASP A 19 4.71 -0.76 -7.56
N ALA A 20 5.22 0.31 -6.94
CA ALA A 20 6.22 0.26 -5.89
C ALA A 20 7.41 -0.66 -6.22
N CYS A 21 7.78 -0.79 -7.51
CA CYS A 21 8.89 -1.65 -7.92
C CYS A 21 10.27 -0.97 -7.82
N SER A 22 10.26 0.31 -7.44
CA SER A 22 11.42 1.15 -7.11
C SER A 22 11.14 1.97 -5.85
N PRO A 23 12.14 2.59 -5.21
CA PRO A 23 11.93 3.42 -4.03
C PRO A 23 10.83 4.48 -4.25
N LEU A 24 9.88 4.58 -3.31
CA LEU A 24 8.77 5.52 -3.43
C LEU A 24 9.24 6.97 -3.26
N LYS A 25 8.71 7.84 -4.14
CA LYS A 25 8.97 9.28 -4.17
C LYS A 25 8.11 10.03 -3.15
N ASN A 26 6.87 9.58 -2.94
CA ASN A 26 5.93 10.14 -1.97
C ASN A 26 6.14 9.52 -0.57
N LYS A 27 7.22 9.94 0.08
CA LYS A 27 7.54 9.51 1.46
C LYS A 27 6.63 10.22 2.47
N ILE A 28 6.24 9.50 3.52
CA ILE A 28 5.43 10.06 4.61
C ILE A 28 6.35 10.60 5.69
N ASN A 29 6.21 11.89 5.99
CA ASN A 29 6.94 12.52 7.09
C ASN A 29 6.17 12.34 8.40
N GLN A 30 6.89 12.23 9.53
CA GLN A 30 6.30 11.94 10.84
C GLN A 30 5.25 12.97 11.27
N THR A 31 5.36 14.21 10.80
CA THR A 31 4.44 15.32 11.09
C THR A 31 3.11 15.25 10.34
N GLU A 32 3.05 14.55 9.21
CA GLU A 32 1.81 14.41 8.42
C GLU A 32 0.88 13.31 8.96
N ALA A 33 1.35 12.54 9.95
CA ALA A 33 0.72 11.34 10.46
C ALA A 33 0.33 11.42 11.95
N GLU A 34 0.20 12.62 12.53
CA GLU A 34 -0.34 12.76 13.88
C GLU A 34 -1.81 12.29 13.90
N GLY A 35 -2.01 11.07 14.36
CA GLY A 35 -3.33 10.45 14.58
C GLY A 35 -3.92 9.66 13.41
N VAL A 36 -3.36 9.74 12.20
CA VAL A 36 -3.90 9.02 11.02
C VAL A 36 -2.83 8.13 10.39
N LEU A 37 -3.13 6.84 10.28
CA LEU A 37 -2.19 5.88 9.69
C LEU A 37 -2.13 6.05 8.16
N PRO A 38 -0.94 6.21 7.56
CA PRO A 38 -0.78 6.32 6.11
C PRO A 38 -0.82 4.94 5.44
N PHE A 39 -1.74 4.75 4.51
CA PHE A 39 -1.90 3.53 3.72
C PHE A 39 -1.44 3.77 2.27
N ALA A 40 -0.55 2.92 1.75
CA ALA A 40 -0.16 2.95 0.34
C ALA A 40 -1.11 2.10 -0.50
N LEU A 41 -1.63 2.67 -1.58
CA LEU A 41 -2.34 1.95 -2.65
C LEU A 41 -1.35 1.65 -3.79
N ILE A 42 -1.18 0.38 -4.11
CA ILE A 42 -0.15 -0.13 -5.03
C ILE A 42 -0.82 -1.04 -6.06
N ILE A 43 -0.48 -0.92 -7.33
CA ILE A 43 -1.00 -1.83 -8.38
C ILE A 43 -0.25 -3.17 -8.35
N ARG A 44 -0.94 -4.26 -8.68
CA ARG A 44 -0.34 -5.60 -8.86
C ARG A 44 0.64 -5.60 -10.05
N GLY A 45 1.55 -6.58 -10.08
CA GLY A 45 2.51 -6.77 -11.20
C GLY A 45 3.87 -6.10 -10.99
N GLY A 46 4.77 -6.26 -11.97
CA GLY A 46 6.13 -5.68 -12.00
C GLY A 46 7.17 -6.33 -11.07
N CYS A 47 6.80 -6.64 -9.82
CA CYS A 47 7.68 -7.24 -8.81
C CYS A 47 6.87 -7.97 -7.72
N THR A 48 7.55 -8.61 -6.77
CA THR A 48 6.89 -9.44 -5.74
C THR A 48 6.08 -8.61 -4.73
N PHE A 49 5.11 -9.23 -4.04
CA PHE A 49 4.39 -8.58 -2.94
C PHE A 49 5.33 -8.15 -1.80
N GLU A 50 6.37 -8.94 -1.51
CA GLU A 50 7.37 -8.61 -0.50
C GLU A 50 8.12 -7.31 -0.85
N ASP A 51 8.56 -7.18 -2.10
CA ASP A 51 9.25 -5.99 -2.58
C ASP A 51 8.40 -4.73 -2.43
N LYS A 52 7.11 -4.82 -2.79
CA LYS A 52 6.13 -3.75 -2.66
C LYS A 52 5.96 -3.33 -1.20
N VAL A 53 5.71 -4.29 -0.31
CA VAL A 53 5.51 -4.05 1.13
C VAL A 53 6.77 -3.46 1.75
N ARG A 54 7.95 -4.01 1.44
CA ARG A 54 9.23 -3.55 1.98
C ARG A 54 9.53 -2.11 1.60
N ARG A 55 9.25 -1.71 0.35
CA ARG A 55 9.46 -0.33 -0.10
C ARG A 55 8.43 0.64 0.48
N ALA A 56 7.18 0.22 0.65
CA ALA A 56 6.17 1.01 1.35
C ALA A 56 6.57 1.27 2.81
N GLN A 57 7.09 0.25 3.51
CA GLN A 57 7.62 0.39 4.87
C GLN A 57 8.79 1.38 4.94
N ILE A 58 9.76 1.27 4.02
CA ILE A 58 10.92 2.20 3.93
C ILE A 58 10.45 3.65 3.69
N ALA A 59 9.37 3.84 2.95
CA ALA A 59 8.79 5.15 2.67
C ALA A 59 7.90 5.72 3.79
N GLY A 60 7.72 4.99 4.89
CA GLY A 60 6.99 5.46 6.07
C GLY A 60 5.52 5.05 6.13
N PHE A 61 5.01 4.30 5.15
CA PHE A 61 3.64 3.79 5.18
C PHE A 61 3.47 2.71 6.26
N LYS A 62 2.28 2.64 6.85
CA LYS A 62 1.93 1.68 7.91
C LYS A 62 1.15 0.48 7.39
N THR A 63 0.50 0.64 6.25
CA THR A 63 -0.26 -0.42 5.56
C THR A 63 0.00 -0.29 4.05
N ALA A 64 0.05 -1.43 3.36
CA ALA A 64 0.08 -1.50 1.91
C ALA A 64 -1.15 -2.29 1.43
N ILE A 65 -1.91 -1.71 0.50
CA ILE A 65 -3.04 -2.32 -0.18
C ILE A 65 -2.62 -2.52 -1.62
N VAL A 66 -2.47 -3.79 -2.03
CA VAL A 66 -2.17 -4.13 -3.42
C VAL A 66 -3.48 -4.50 -4.10
N TYR A 67 -3.88 -3.73 -5.11
CA TYR A 67 -5.09 -4.00 -5.88
C TYR A 67 -4.75 -4.65 -7.21
N ASP A 68 -5.67 -5.49 -7.68
CA ASP A 68 -5.61 -6.07 -9.01
C ASP A 68 -6.32 -5.14 -10.00
N ASP A 69 -5.74 -4.92 -11.17
CA ASP A 69 -6.29 -4.12 -12.26
C ASP A 69 -6.69 -4.95 -13.48
N GLU A 70 -6.55 -6.27 -13.40
CA GLU A 70 -7.02 -7.18 -14.42
C GLU A 70 -8.51 -7.50 -14.21
N ASP A 71 -9.30 -7.42 -15.29
CA ASP A 71 -10.66 -7.92 -15.31
C ASP A 71 -10.64 -9.45 -15.19
N GLY A 72 -10.85 -9.96 -13.98
CA GLY A 72 -11.13 -11.37 -13.77
C GLY A 72 -12.52 -11.70 -14.28
N ASP A 73 -12.66 -12.82 -15.00
CA ASP A 73 -13.90 -13.31 -15.64
C ASP A 73 -15.01 -13.75 -14.66
N ALA A 74 -15.24 -12.97 -13.60
CA ALA A 74 -16.30 -13.16 -12.62
C ALA A 74 -16.77 -11.81 -12.05
N LEU A 75 -17.19 -10.91 -12.93
CA LEU A 75 -18.25 -9.96 -12.58
C LEU A 75 -19.57 -10.75 -12.63
N VAL A 76 -19.89 -11.46 -11.55
CA VAL A 76 -21.22 -12.11 -11.44
C VAL A 76 -22.26 -10.99 -11.42
N ALA A 77 -23.07 -10.96 -12.48
CA ALA A 77 -24.20 -10.06 -12.67
C ALA A 77 -25.32 -10.30 -11.64
#